data_AF-A0A4U7EMD7-F1
#
_entry.id   AF-A0A4U7EMD7-F1
#
_cell.length_a   1.000
_cell.length_b   1.000
_cell.length_c   1.000
_cell.angle_alpha   90.00
_cell.angle_beta   90.00
_cell.angle_gamma   90.00
#
_symmetry.space_group_name_H-M   'P 1'
#
loop_
_entity.id
_entity.type
_entity.pdbx_description
1 polymer ?
#
loop_
_entity_poly.entity_id
_entity_poly.type
_entity_poly.pdbx_seq_one_letter_code
_entity_poly.pdbx_strand_id
1 'polypeptide(L)' 'MSPLVLQGAAAGIALLISLGFLVVHLAMIVWTYSDAQSRSEHPPILWALVVFFAPLLGILLYLIIGRDSY' A
#
# COMPACT_ATOMS: atom_id res chain seq x y z
N MET A 1 8.16 9.57 -35.97
CA MET A 1 8.68 10.06 -34.67
C MET A 1 9.96 9.31 -34.36
N SER A 2 10.99 9.94 -33.80
CA SER A 2 12.24 9.20 -33.49
C SER A 2 12.03 8.26 -32.29
N PRO A 3 12.72 7.11 -32.24
CA PRO A 3 12.62 6.18 -31.12
C PRO A 3 12.92 6.82 -29.75
N LEU A 4 13.83 7.80 -29.72
CA LEU A 4 14.20 8.53 -28.51
C LEU A 4 13.01 9.28 -27.87
N VAL A 5 12.18 9.93 -28.69
CA VAL A 5 11.00 10.66 -28.20
C VAL A 5 9.95 9.71 -27.64
N LEU A 6 9.76 8.56 -28.28
CA LEU A 6 8.83 7.52 -27.81
C LEU A 6 9.29 6.91 -26.48
N GLN A 7 10.59 6.63 -26.33
CA GLN A 7 11.17 6.12 -25.09
C GLN A 7 11.07 7.12 -23.94
N GLY A 8 11.32 8.41 -24.20
CA GLY A 8 11.17 9.46 -23.19
C GLY A 8 9.73 9.60 -22.68
N ALA A 9 8.74 9.56 -23.59
CA ALA A 9 7.33 9.58 -23.23
C ALA A 9 6.93 8.33 -22.42
N ALA A 10 7.36 7.14 -22.84
CA ALA A 10 7.08 5.91 -22.12
C ALA A 10 7.70 5.90 -20.71
N ALA A 11 8.94 6.39 -20.56
CA ALA A 11 9.60 6.52 -19.26
C ALA A 11 8.86 7.50 -18.34
N GLY A 12 8.39 8.62 -18.86
CA GLY A 12 7.59 9.58 -18.11
C GLY A 12 6.29 8.97 -17.59
N ILE A 13 5.57 8.23 -18.45
CA ILE A 13 4.33 7.54 -18.06
C ILE A 13 4.60 6.46 -17.00
N ALA A 14 5.65 5.64 -17.20
CA ALA A 14 6.01 4.60 -16.26
C ALA A 14 6.37 5.18 -14.87
N LEU A 15 7.07 6.31 -14.83
CA LEU A 15 7.39 7.01 -13.58
C LEU A 15 6.12 7.48 -12.86
N LEU A 16 5.20 8.13 -13.57
CA LEU A 16 3.94 8.60 -12.97
C LEU A 16 3.10 7.45 -12.42
N ILE A 17 3.01 6.34 -13.16
CA ILE A 17 2.32 5.13 -12.69
C ILE A 17 2.98 4.57 -11.44
N SER A 18 4.32 4.49 -11.43
CA SER A 18 5.09 3.98 -10.29
C SER A 18 4.91 4.85 -9.04
N LEU A 19 4.90 6.17 -9.20
CA LEU A 19 4.60 7.12 -8.12
C LEU A 19 3.17 6.96 -7.61
N GLY A 20 2.19 6.76 -8.51
CA GLY A 20 0.81 6.47 -8.13
C GLY A 20 0.70 5.21 -7.27
N PHE A 21 1.35 4.11 -7.69
CA PHE A 21 1.40 2.88 -6.90
C PHE A 21 2.11 3.06 -5.56
N LEU A 22 3.19 3.85 -5.51
CA LEU A 22 3.88 4.17 -4.26
C LEU A 22 2.96 4.91 -3.28
N VAL A 23 2.21 5.91 -3.76
CA VAL A 23 1.24 6.65 -2.92
C VAL A 23 0.14 5.72 -2.40
N VAL A 24 -0.42 4.86 -3.25
CA VAL A 24 -1.43 3.86 -2.82
C VAL A 24 -0.84 2.90 -1.78
N HIS A 25 0.39 2.44 -1.98
CA HIS A 25 1.07 1.55 -1.04
C HIS A 25 1.27 2.21 0.33
N LEU A 26 1.77 3.44 0.38
CA LEU A 26 1.92 4.20 1.62
C LEU A 26 0.56 4.49 2.28
N ALA A 27 -0.45 4.83 1.49
CA ALA A 27 -1.80 5.07 1.99
C ALA A 27 -2.38 3.82 2.67
N MET A 28 -2.18 2.63 2.09
CA MET A 28 -2.60 1.36 2.70
C MET A 28 -1.91 1.10 4.04
N ILE A 29 -0.60 1.35 4.14
CA ILE A 29 0.17 1.17 5.38
C ILE A 29 -0.34 2.12 6.47
N VAL A 30 -0.44 3.41 6.15
CA VAL A 30 -0.90 4.44 7.10
C VAL A 30 -2.33 4.16 7.53
N TRP A 31 -3.23 3.84 6.59
CA TRP A 31 -4.61 3.48 6.89
C TRP A 31 -4.68 2.29 7.85
N THR A 32 -3.94 1.21 7.57
CA THR A 32 -3.94 0.00 8.40
C THR A 32 -3.45 0.29 9.82
N TYR A 33 -2.37 1.06 9.95
CA TYR A 33 -1.85 1.49 11.25
C TYR A 33 -2.89 2.32 12.01
N SER A 34 -3.52 3.29 11.35
CA SER A 34 -4.54 4.16 11.95
C SER A 34 -5.79 3.40 12.36
N ASP A 35 -6.28 2.46 11.54
CA ASP A 35 -7.45 1.62 11.87
C ASP A 35 -7.12 0.70 13.06
N ALA A 36 -5.93 0.07 13.05
CA ALA A 36 -5.50 -0.87 14.09
C ALA A 36 -5.32 -0.22 15.47
N GLN A 37 -5.02 1.09 15.55
CA GLN A 37 -4.94 1.81 16.84
C GLN A 37 -6.24 1.76 17.66
N SER A 38 -7.39 1.54 17.03
CA SER A 38 -8.70 1.54 17.70
C SER A 38 -9.49 0.25 17.53
N ARG A 39 -9.01 -0.67 16.70
CA ARG A 39 -9.75 -1.87 16.28
C ARG A 39 -8.89 -3.13 16.27
N SER A 40 -7.80 -3.16 17.04
CA SER A 40 -6.97 -4.35 17.16
C SER A 40 -6.50 -4.50 18.60
N GLU A 41 -6.59 -5.73 19.12
CA GLU A 41 -5.92 -6.11 20.37
C GLU A 41 -4.39 -6.23 20.21
N HIS A 42 -3.90 -6.32 18.97
CA HIS A 42 -2.47 -6.41 18.65
C HIS A 42 -1.83 -5.03 18.42
N PRO A 43 -0.50 -4.91 18.61
CA PRO A 43 0.21 -3.65 18.33
C PRO A 43 -0.02 -3.18 16.89
N PRO A 44 -0.48 -1.94 16.65
CA PRO A 44 -0.79 -1.43 15.30
C PRO A 44 0.37 -1.50 14.30
N ILE A 45 1.61 -1.40 14.81
CA ILE A 45 2.82 -1.51 14.00
C ILE A 45 2.99 -2.89 13.35
N LEU A 46 2.47 -3.95 13.99
CA LEU A 46 2.51 -5.30 13.42
C LEU A 46 1.75 -5.33 12.09
N TRP A 47 0.51 -4.81 12.07
CA TRP A 47 -0.31 -4.80 10.87
C TRP A 47 0.23 -3.89 9.78
N ALA A 48 0.79 -2.74 10.16
CA ALA A 48 1.49 -1.86 9.22
C ALA A 48 2.66 -2.58 8.52
N LEU A 49 3.45 -3.37 9.25
CA LEU A 49 4.54 -4.16 8.69
C LEU A 49 4.05 -5.29 7.79
N VAL A 50 2.98 -6.00 8.17
CA VAL A 50 2.37 -7.03 7.32
C VAL A 50 1.93 -6.43 5.98
N VAL A 51 1.27 -5.27 6.00
CA VAL A 51 0.85 -4.56 4.77
C VAL A 51 2.04 -4.00 3.98
N PHE A 52 3.11 -3.56 4.64
CA PHE A 52 4.33 -3.12 3.96
C PHE A 52 4.95 -4.27 3.13
N PHE A 53 5.15 -5.45 3.73
CA PHE A 53 5.77 -6.59 3.03
C PHE A 53 4.82 -7.34 2.10
N ALA A 54 3.51 -7.32 2.39
CA ALA A 54 2.49 -8.00 1.61
C ALA A 54 1.25 -7.09 1.50
N PRO A 55 1.17 -6.15 0.56
CA PRO A 55 0.12 -5.12 0.55
C PRO A 55 -1.30 -5.68 0.51
N LEU A 56 -1.68 -6.39 -0.55
CA LEU A 56 -3.06 -6.89 -0.68
C LEU A 56 -3.38 -8.00 0.33
N LEU A 57 -2.46 -8.95 0.50
CA LEU A 57 -2.65 -10.05 1.46
C LEU A 57 -2.64 -9.55 2.90
N GLY A 58 -1.82 -8.57 3.23
CA GLY A 58 -1.73 -7.99 4.56
C GLY A 58 -2.98 -7.20 4.93
N ILE A 59 -3.57 -6.47 3.98
CA ILE A 59 -4.86 -5.82 4.18
C ILE A 59 -5.94 -6.88 4.43
N LEU A 60 -5.96 -7.95 3.64
CA LEU A 60 -6.93 -9.03 3.81
C LEU A 60 -6.78 -9.73 5.17
N LEU A 61 -5.55 -10.03 5.58
CA LEU A 61 -5.25 -10.61 6.89
C LEU A 61 -5.65 -9.66 8.03
N TYR A 62 -5.37 -8.37 7.89
CA TYR A 62 -5.80 -7.37 8.87
C TYR A 62 -7.33 -7.35 8.98
N LEU A 63 -8.06 -7.30 7.86
CA LEU A 63 -9.52 -7.24 7.88
C LEU A 63 -10.19 -8.50 8.47
N ILE A 64 -9.60 -9.69 8.28
CA ILE A 64 -10.19 -10.96 8.72
C ILE A 64 -9.76 -11.34 10.14
N ILE A 65 -8.49 -11.10 10.47
CA ILE A 65 -7.87 -11.61 11.70
C ILE A 65 -7.48 -10.47 12.63
N GLY A 66 -6.92 -9.39 12.07
CA GLY A 66 -6.33 -8.31 12.85
C GLY A 66 -7.29 -7.26 13.36
N ARG A 67 -8.48 -7.21 12.77
CA ARG A 67 -9.49 -6.21 13.06
C ARG A 67 -10.61 -6.84 13.87
N ASP A 68 -10.74 -6.36 15.10
CA ASP A 68 -11.77 -6.79 16.02
C ASP A 68 -13.14 -6.46 15.40
N SER A 69 -13.96 -7.49 15.26
CA SER A 69 -15.35 -7.36 14.80
C SER A 69 -16.22 -7.42 16.04
N TYR A 70 -16.92 -6.32 16.34
CA TYR A 70 -17.91 -6.25 17.43
C TYR A 70 -18.94 -7.38 17.34
#